data_AF-A0A2K3LPU2-F1
#
_entry.id   AF-A0A2K3LPU2-F1
#
_cell.length_a   1.000
_cell.length_b   1.000
_cell.length_c   1.000
_cell.angle_alpha   90.00
_cell.angle_beta   90.00
_cell.angle_gamma   90.00
#
_symmetry.space_group_name_H-M   'P 1'
#
loop_
_entity.id
_entity.type
_entity.pdbx_description
1 polymer ?
#
loop_
_entity_poly.entity_id
_entity_poly.type
_entity_poly.pdbx_seq_one_letter_code
_entity_poly.pdbx_strand_id
1 'polypeptide(L)'
;MRQENWDYSAPFQFLQSLGFHIRRWQENPAVQIARDLILHICLCSRVIEAAACKVIVLPVIGDDVAVQLREQDLSWKDFLSSGSQSSRSDHYSPVYQSIDSVTNILFSSGTTGDPKAIPWTQLAPIRSAADGWAAIDVQVGDVYCWPTNLGWVIGPTLLYHCFLNGATLALYHGSPQGRGFGKFVQ
;
A
#
# COMPACT_ATOMS: atom_id res chain seq x y z
N MET A 1 -15.90 -25.98 0.01
CA MET A 1 -16.52 -24.64 0.19
C MET A 1 -16.47 -23.93 -1.15
N ARG A 2 -17.58 -23.32 -1.60
CA ARG A 2 -17.72 -22.70 -2.93
C ARG A 2 -16.75 -21.53 -3.11
N GLN A 3 -16.07 -21.49 -4.26
CA GLN A 3 -15.44 -20.28 -4.80
C GLN A 3 -16.56 -19.39 -5.36
N GLU A 4 -16.69 -18.17 -4.84
CA GLU A 4 -17.54 -17.15 -5.43
C GLU A 4 -16.70 -16.38 -6.48
N ASN A 5 -17.13 -16.46 -7.74
CA ASN A 5 -16.55 -15.73 -8.87
C ASN A 5 -17.01 -14.28 -8.81
N TRP A 6 -16.07 -13.35 -8.60
CA TRP A 6 -16.30 -11.91 -8.59
C TRP A 6 -16.11 -11.32 -10.00
N ASP A 7 -17.05 -10.50 -10.47
CA ASP A 7 -16.88 -9.65 -11.64
C ASP A 7 -16.37 -8.26 -11.20
N TYR A 8 -15.11 -7.97 -11.51
CA TYR A 8 -14.43 -6.73 -11.11
C TYR A 8 -14.52 -5.62 -12.18
N SER A 9 -15.40 -5.70 -13.18
CA SER A 9 -15.45 -4.76 -14.33
C SER A 9 -16.09 -3.39 -14.03
N ALA A 10 -16.88 -3.27 -12.96
CA ALA A 10 -17.70 -2.09 -12.67
C ALA A 10 -17.05 -0.85 -11.97
N PRO A 11 -15.92 -0.92 -11.21
CA PRO A 11 -15.48 0.23 -10.41
C PRO A 11 -14.94 1.41 -11.23
N PHE A 12 -14.46 1.17 -12.45
CA PHE A 12 -13.79 2.19 -13.27
C PHE A 12 -14.74 3.07 -14.08
N GLN A 13 -15.88 2.53 -14.53
CA GLN A 13 -16.87 3.29 -15.28
C GLN A 13 -17.70 4.21 -14.37
N PHE A 14 -17.82 3.88 -13.08
CA PHE A 14 -18.54 4.67 -12.08
C PHE A 14 -17.83 5.98 -11.71
N LEU A 15 -16.50 6.01 -11.73
CA LEU A 15 -15.71 7.23 -11.47
C LEU A 15 -15.90 8.30 -12.57
N GLN A 16 -16.23 7.88 -13.80
CA GLN A 16 -16.53 8.78 -14.91
C GLN A 16 -17.99 9.28 -14.90
N SER A 17 -18.94 8.52 -14.35
CA SER A 17 -20.38 8.84 -14.39
C SER A 17 -20.85 9.81 -13.29
N LEU A 18 -20.07 10.01 -12.23
CA LEU A 18 -20.40 10.89 -11.10
C LEU A 18 -20.02 12.37 -11.30
N GLY A 19 -19.61 12.81 -12.48
CA GLY A 19 -19.32 14.22 -12.74
C GLY A 19 -18.12 14.78 -11.97
N PHE A 20 -17.29 13.92 -11.37
CA PHE A 20 -15.98 14.31 -10.87
C PHE A 20 -15.10 14.66 -12.06
N HIS A 21 -15.04 15.95 -12.40
CA HIS A 21 -13.90 16.48 -13.13
C HIS A 21 -12.64 16.13 -12.35
N ILE A 22 -11.84 15.22 -12.90
CA ILE A 22 -10.43 15.05 -12.56
C ILE A 22 -9.74 16.37 -12.93
N ARG A 23 -9.91 17.39 -12.10
CA ARG A 23 -9.08 18.59 -12.15
C ARG A 23 -7.73 18.15 -11.61
N ARG A 24 -6.83 17.90 -12.57
CA ARG A 24 -5.37 17.87 -12.45
C ARG A 24 -4.87 17.53 -11.05
N TRP A 25 -4.46 16.28 -10.87
CA TRP A 25 -3.34 15.94 -9.98
C TRP A 25 -2.10 16.72 -10.45
N GLN A 26 -1.98 17.96 -9.99
CA GLN A 26 -0.83 18.81 -10.20
C GLN A 26 0.06 18.68 -8.96
N GLU A 27 0.72 17.53 -8.84
CA GLU A 27 2.05 17.33 -8.23
C GLU A 27 2.42 15.82 -8.32
N ASN A 28 3.01 15.50 -9.49
CA ASN A 28 3.75 14.29 -9.90
C ASN A 28 3.03 12.90 -9.93
N PRO A 29 2.29 12.57 -11.01
CA PRO A 29 1.59 11.28 -11.21
C PRO A 29 2.44 10.15 -11.83
N ALA A 30 3.77 10.18 -11.72
CA ALA A 30 4.62 9.42 -12.63
C ALA A 30 4.78 7.91 -12.35
N VAL A 31 4.35 7.39 -11.18
CA VAL A 31 4.74 6.05 -10.73
C VAL A 31 3.62 5.35 -9.96
N GLN A 32 3.21 4.16 -10.40
CA GLN A 32 2.40 3.22 -9.62
C GLN A 32 3.22 1.97 -9.26
N ILE A 33 3.10 1.51 -8.02
CA ILE A 33 3.81 0.33 -7.51
C ILE A 33 2.82 -0.85 -7.45
N ALA A 34 3.13 -1.94 -8.16
CA ALA A 34 2.30 -3.15 -8.16
C ALA A 34 3.13 -4.38 -7.72
N ARG A 35 2.52 -5.25 -6.90
CA ARG A 35 3.17 -6.47 -6.37
C ARG A 35 2.83 -7.69 -7.23
N ASP A 36 3.82 -8.54 -7.51
CA ASP A 36 3.64 -9.65 -8.44
C ASP A 36 2.57 -10.70 -8.03
N LEU A 37 2.18 -10.80 -6.75
CA LEU A 37 1.17 -11.78 -6.32
C LEU A 37 -0.24 -11.39 -6.83
N ILE A 38 -0.42 -10.13 -7.18
CA ILE A 38 -1.63 -9.61 -7.84
C ILE A 38 -1.64 -10.00 -9.34
N LEU A 39 -0.55 -10.56 -9.88
CA LEU A 39 -0.42 -10.90 -11.31
C LEU A 39 -0.91 -12.30 -11.67
N HIS A 40 -1.18 -13.17 -10.69
CA HIS A 40 -1.83 -14.47 -10.96
C HIS A 40 -3.36 -14.37 -11.10
N ILE A 41 -3.93 -13.20 -10.79
CA ILE A 41 -5.34 -12.87 -11.02
C ILE A 41 -5.37 -11.78 -12.10
N CYS A 42 -6.43 -11.72 -12.90
CA CYS A 42 -6.70 -10.83 -14.05
C CYS A 42 -6.48 -9.30 -13.84
N LEU A 43 -5.87 -8.86 -12.74
CA LEU A 43 -5.54 -7.46 -12.49
C LEU A 43 -4.36 -6.99 -13.34
N CYS A 44 -3.39 -7.86 -13.70
CA CYS A 44 -2.22 -7.46 -14.48
C CYS A 44 -2.59 -6.99 -15.88
N SER A 45 -3.36 -7.79 -16.63
CA SER A 45 -3.87 -7.40 -17.94
C SER A 45 -4.70 -6.12 -17.86
N ARG A 46 -5.50 -5.96 -16.81
CA ARG A 46 -6.31 -4.77 -16.61
C ARG A 46 -5.52 -3.52 -16.24
N VAL A 47 -4.45 -3.64 -15.44
CA VAL A 47 -3.52 -2.52 -15.19
C VAL A 47 -2.73 -2.20 -16.46
N ILE A 48 -2.31 -3.20 -17.22
CA ILE A 48 -1.65 -3.04 -18.52
C ILE A 48 -2.58 -2.34 -19.53
N GLU A 49 -3.86 -2.69 -19.56
CA GLU A 49 -4.90 -2.12 -20.43
C GLU A 49 -5.37 -0.73 -19.96
N ALA A 50 -5.43 -0.48 -18.65
CA ALA A 50 -5.98 0.76 -18.08
C ALA A 50 -4.92 1.83 -17.77
N ALA A 51 -3.65 1.47 -17.57
CA ALA A 51 -2.63 2.42 -17.12
C ALA A 51 -1.84 2.99 -18.31
N ALA A 52 -2.12 4.25 -18.64
CA ALA A 52 -1.24 5.11 -19.42
C ALA A 52 0.06 5.49 -18.66
N CYS A 53 0.16 5.13 -17.38
CA CYS A 53 1.27 5.47 -16.50
C CYS A 53 2.33 4.36 -16.46
N LYS A 54 3.57 4.76 -16.13
CA LYS A 54 4.68 3.86 -15.83
C LYS A 54 4.37 3.06 -14.56
N VAL A 55 4.56 1.75 -14.64
CA VAL A 55 4.40 0.82 -13.53
C VAL A 55 5.76 0.32 -13.06
N ILE A 56 5.96 0.26 -11.75
CA ILE A 56 7.09 -0.44 -11.14
C ILE A 56 6.60 -1.80 -10.63
N VAL A 57 7.26 -2.85 -11.08
CA VAL A 57 6.87 -4.24 -10.87
C VAL A 57 7.80 -4.91 -9.86
N LEU A 58 7.22 -5.50 -8.81
CA LEU A 58 7.96 -6.11 -7.69
C LEU A 58 7.83 -7.64 -7.71
N PRO A 59 8.94 -8.40 -7.72
CA PRO A 59 8.90 -9.85 -7.69
C PRO A 59 8.18 -10.39 -6.45
N VAL A 60 7.43 -11.49 -6.61
CA VAL A 60 6.76 -12.15 -5.46
C VAL A 60 7.80 -12.78 -4.55
N ILE A 61 8.76 -13.45 -5.18
CA ILE A 61 9.80 -14.29 -4.58
C ILE A 61 11.07 -14.06 -5.38
N GLY A 62 12.19 -13.86 -4.68
CA GLY A 62 13.48 -13.60 -5.31
C GLY A 62 13.58 -12.17 -5.87
N ASP A 63 14.55 -11.98 -6.75
CA ASP A 63 14.93 -10.65 -7.26
C ASP A 63 14.46 -10.39 -8.70
N ASP A 64 13.99 -11.43 -9.40
CA ASP A 64 13.67 -11.36 -10.82
C ASP A 64 12.16 -11.43 -11.08
N VAL A 65 11.70 -10.56 -11.98
CA VAL A 65 10.29 -10.50 -12.40
C VAL A 65 10.01 -11.60 -13.42
N ALA A 66 8.97 -12.40 -13.19
CA ALA A 66 8.62 -13.55 -14.05
C ALA A 66 7.77 -13.19 -15.29
N VAL A 67 7.43 -11.91 -15.46
CA VAL A 67 6.56 -11.42 -16.54
C VAL A 67 7.32 -10.49 -17.50
N GLN A 68 6.92 -10.49 -18.76
CA GLN A 68 7.46 -9.54 -19.74
C GLN A 68 6.88 -8.14 -19.48
N LEU A 69 7.76 -7.17 -19.20
CA LEU A 69 7.40 -5.79 -18.94
C LEU A 69 7.13 -5.03 -20.25
N ARG A 70 6.27 -4.00 -20.19
CA ARG A 70 6.13 -3.00 -21.27
C ARG A 70 7.39 -2.13 -21.33
N GLU A 71 7.66 -1.52 -22.48
CA GLU A 71 8.86 -0.66 -22.66
C GLU A 71 8.94 0.49 -21.64
N GLN A 72 7.81 1.03 -21.20
CA GLN A 72 7.76 2.12 -20.23
C GLN A 72 7.83 1.68 -18.76
N ASP A 73 7.63 0.39 -18.46
CA ASP A 73 7.59 -0.14 -17.10
C ASP A 73 8.99 -0.53 -16.62
N LEU A 74 9.18 -0.59 -15.31
CA LEU A 74 10.47 -0.94 -14.70
C LEU A 74 10.31 -2.06 -13.69
N SER A 75 11.30 -2.94 -13.62
CA SER A 75 11.45 -3.78 -12.45
C SER A 75 11.80 -2.91 -11.22
N TRP A 76 11.45 -3.38 -10.03
CA TRP A 76 11.85 -2.72 -8.78
C TRP A 76 13.36 -2.51 -8.68
N LYS A 77 14.14 -3.50 -9.13
CA LYS A 77 15.60 -3.46 -9.16
C LYS A 77 16.12 -2.35 -10.08
N ASP A 78 15.58 -2.23 -11.28
CA ASP A 78 15.98 -1.18 -12.23
C ASP A 78 15.55 0.20 -11.75
N PHE A 79 14.36 0.31 -11.15
CA PHE A 79 13.90 1.54 -10.53
C PHE A 79 14.87 2.03 -9.43
N LEU A 80 15.25 1.16 -8.49
CA LEU A 80 16.21 1.51 -7.44
C LEU A 80 17.58 1.86 -8.02
N SER A 81 18.05 1.10 -9.02
CA SER A 81 19.34 1.33 -9.68
C SER A 81 19.39 2.67 -10.41
N SER A 82 18.26 3.14 -10.97
CA SER A 82 18.16 4.47 -11.59
C SER A 82 18.31 5.61 -10.58
N GLY A 83 17.89 5.37 -9.33
CA GLY A 83 18.04 6.32 -8.22
C GLY A 83 19.47 6.39 -7.70
N SER A 84 20.16 5.25 -7.60
CA SER A 84 21.52 5.14 -7.03
C SER A 84 22.63 5.67 -7.94
N GLN A 85 22.37 5.83 -9.24
CA GLN A 85 23.33 6.42 -10.19
C GLN A 85 23.42 7.96 -10.05
N SER A 86 22.44 8.56 -9.39
CA SER A 86 22.49 9.98 -9.04
C SER A 86 23.20 10.11 -7.69
N SER A 87 24.15 11.05 -7.54
CA SER A 87 24.76 11.41 -6.25
C SER A 87 23.76 12.15 -5.34
N ARG A 88 22.59 11.54 -5.12
CA ARG A 88 21.49 12.09 -4.33
C ARG A 88 21.81 11.87 -2.86
N SER A 89 21.49 12.89 -2.07
CA SER A 89 21.52 12.83 -0.62
C SER A 89 20.53 11.77 -0.11
N ASP A 90 20.93 10.95 0.85
CA ASP A 90 20.04 10.05 1.59
C ASP A 90 19.05 10.83 2.49
N HIS A 91 19.29 12.13 2.70
CA HIS A 91 18.40 13.02 3.42
C HIS A 91 17.45 13.75 2.47
N TYR A 92 16.16 13.63 2.75
CA TYR A 92 15.08 14.35 2.09
C TYR A 92 14.40 15.29 3.09
N SER A 93 14.12 16.53 2.65
CA SER A 93 13.35 17.48 3.46
C SER A 93 11.87 17.07 3.47
N PRO A 94 11.20 17.04 4.63
CA PRO A 94 9.77 16.76 4.68
C PRO A 94 8.98 17.88 3.98
N VAL A 95 7.90 17.50 3.31
CA VAL A 95 6.95 18.45 2.72
C VAL A 95 5.79 18.63 3.69
N TYR A 96 5.61 19.86 4.17
CA TYR A 96 4.48 20.20 5.04
C TYR A 96 3.18 20.25 4.24
N GLN A 97 2.14 19.64 4.78
CA GLN A 97 0.84 19.49 4.16
C GLN A 97 -0.27 19.83 5.17
N SER A 98 -1.45 20.19 4.67
CA SER A 98 -2.63 20.41 5.52
C SER A 98 -3.08 19.12 6.19
N ILE A 99 -3.78 19.24 7.32
CA ILE A 99 -4.42 18.10 8.01
C ILE A 99 -5.42 17.35 7.11
N ASP A 100 -6.01 18.07 6.13
CA ASP A 100 -6.98 17.53 5.17
C ASP A 100 -6.32 16.93 3.93
N SER A 101 -5.00 17.05 3.76
CA SER A 101 -4.29 16.47 2.62
C SER A 101 -4.35 14.94 2.69
N VAL A 102 -4.73 14.31 1.58
CA VAL A 102 -4.84 12.84 1.47
C VAL A 102 -3.46 12.19 1.50
N THR A 103 -3.29 11.16 2.30
CA THR A 103 -2.03 10.40 2.47
C THR A 103 -2.12 9.00 1.89
N ASN A 104 -3.26 8.32 2.06
CA ASN A 104 -3.48 6.96 1.57
C ASN A 104 -4.95 6.74 1.18
N ILE A 105 -5.20 5.72 0.36
CA ILE A 105 -6.56 5.27 0.01
C ILE A 105 -6.69 3.81 0.43
N LEU A 106 -7.68 3.53 1.27
CA LEU A 106 -8.03 2.18 1.67
C LEU A 106 -9.29 1.74 0.93
N PHE A 107 -9.24 0.58 0.28
CA PHE A 107 -10.41 0.00 -0.37
C PHE A 107 -11.15 -0.93 0.59
N SER A 108 -12.47 -0.83 0.62
CA SER A 108 -13.34 -1.74 1.38
C SER A 108 -14.36 -2.41 0.46
N SER A 109 -14.84 -3.59 0.85
CA SER A 109 -15.94 -4.28 0.15
C SER A 109 -17.22 -3.46 0.30
N GLY A 110 -17.65 -2.80 -0.77
CA GLY A 110 -18.93 -2.11 -0.80
C GLY A 110 -20.10 -3.09 -0.74
N THR A 111 -21.26 -2.62 -0.28
CA THR A 111 -22.53 -3.39 -0.30
C THR A 111 -23.11 -3.56 -1.71
N THR A 112 -22.59 -2.81 -2.68
CA THR A 112 -23.09 -2.73 -4.06
C THR A 112 -22.24 -3.50 -5.06
N GLY A 113 -21.28 -4.32 -4.61
CA GLY A 113 -20.37 -5.11 -5.45
C GLY A 113 -19.04 -4.42 -5.75
N ASP A 114 -19.05 -3.11 -5.99
CA ASP A 114 -17.82 -2.35 -6.23
C ASP A 114 -17.06 -1.98 -4.95
N PRO A 115 -15.71 -2.07 -4.94
CA PRO A 115 -14.90 -1.60 -3.83
C PRO A 115 -15.06 -0.09 -3.61
N LYS A 116 -15.27 0.33 -2.36
CA LYS A 116 -15.34 1.74 -1.98
C LYS A 116 -13.95 2.25 -1.64
N ALA A 117 -13.49 3.29 -2.34
CA ALA A 117 -12.26 4.00 -2.02
C ALA A 117 -12.48 4.93 -0.82
N ILE A 118 -11.71 4.74 0.24
CA ILE A 118 -11.79 5.54 1.47
C ILE A 118 -10.48 6.32 1.58
N PRO A 119 -10.47 7.62 1.25
CA PRO A 119 -9.28 8.45 1.43
C PRO A 119 -9.04 8.69 2.91
N TRP A 120 -7.79 8.56 3.33
CA TRP A 120 -7.29 8.97 4.63
C TRP A 120 -6.49 10.24 4.45
N THR A 121 -6.65 11.16 5.40
CA THR A 121 -5.87 12.40 5.44
C THR A 121 -4.74 12.29 6.46
N GLN A 122 -3.93 13.34 6.56
CA GLN A 122 -2.89 13.49 7.59
C GLN A 122 -3.45 13.33 9.03
N LEU A 123 -4.76 13.45 9.24
CA LEU A 123 -5.40 13.20 10.54
C LEU A 123 -5.34 11.74 10.97
N ALA A 124 -5.46 10.79 10.04
CA ALA A 124 -5.54 9.37 10.37
C ALA A 124 -4.27 8.85 11.08
N PRO A 125 -3.04 9.14 10.62
CA PRO A 125 -1.83 8.79 11.36
C PRO A 125 -1.79 9.35 12.78
N ILE A 126 -2.14 10.63 12.96
CA ILE A 126 -2.07 11.31 14.26
C ILE A 126 -3.07 10.69 15.25
N ARG A 127 -4.30 10.47 14.81
CA ARG A 127 -5.33 9.85 15.64
C ARG A 127 -4.97 8.40 15.97
N SER A 128 -4.49 7.65 14.98
CA SER A 128 -4.04 6.28 15.18
C SER A 128 -2.92 6.24 16.23
N ALA A 129 -1.91 7.11 16.15
CA ALA A 129 -0.85 7.18 17.15
C ALA A 129 -1.40 7.42 18.58
N ALA A 130 -2.35 8.36 18.72
CA ALA A 130 -3.01 8.63 19.98
C ALA A 130 -3.80 7.41 20.52
N ASP A 131 -4.52 6.70 19.66
CA ASP A 131 -5.23 5.46 20.02
C ASP A 131 -4.24 4.36 20.43
N GLY A 132 -3.12 4.22 19.72
CA GLY A 132 -2.05 3.29 20.04
C GLY A 132 -1.42 3.57 21.40
N TRP A 133 -1.17 4.84 21.72
CA TRP A 133 -0.60 5.25 22.99
C TRP A 133 -1.60 5.09 24.15
N ALA A 134 -2.85 5.51 23.97
CA ALA A 134 -3.83 5.56 25.07
C ALA A 134 -4.59 4.25 25.29
N ALA A 135 -4.94 3.53 24.22
CA ALA A 135 -5.82 2.36 24.31
C ALA A 135 -5.06 1.02 24.22
N ILE A 136 -3.92 1.00 23.54
CA ILE A 136 -3.09 -0.20 23.35
C ILE A 136 -1.84 -0.16 24.24
N ASP A 137 -1.53 1.01 24.83
CA ASP A 137 -0.36 1.24 25.67
C ASP A 137 0.96 1.02 24.92
N VAL A 138 1.04 1.46 23.66
CA VAL A 138 2.30 1.43 22.89
C VAL A 138 3.19 2.57 23.37
N GLN A 139 4.28 2.22 24.06
CA GLN A 139 5.25 3.15 24.63
C GLN A 139 6.56 3.20 23.84
N VAL A 140 7.35 4.23 24.11
CA VAL A 140 8.68 4.41 23.50
C VAL A 140 9.57 3.21 23.81
N GLY A 141 10.18 2.63 22.77
CA GLY A 141 11.08 1.49 22.89
C GLY A 141 10.40 0.12 22.85
N ASP A 142 9.06 0.06 22.85
CA ASP A 142 8.34 -1.20 22.71
C ASP A 142 8.59 -1.85 21.35
N VAL A 143 8.45 -3.18 21.30
CA VAL A 143 8.41 -3.94 20.05
C VAL A 143 7.00 -4.49 19.91
N TYR A 144 6.23 -3.92 18.97
CA TYR A 144 4.82 -4.26 18.79
C TYR A 144 4.63 -5.16 17.57
N CYS A 145 3.92 -6.27 17.77
CA CYS A 145 3.54 -7.21 16.73
C CYS A 145 2.04 -7.44 16.75
N TRP A 146 1.40 -7.34 15.59
CA TRP A 146 0.02 -7.78 15.40
C TRP A 146 -0.09 -8.55 14.07
N PRO A 147 -0.59 -9.79 14.08
CA PRO A 147 -0.64 -10.64 12.89
C PRO A 147 -1.75 -10.20 11.93
N THR A 148 -1.48 -9.17 11.14
CA THR A 148 -2.33 -8.68 10.03
C THR A 148 -1.51 -8.52 8.76
N ASN A 149 -2.18 -8.39 7.62
CA ASN A 149 -1.54 -7.86 6.41
C ASN A 149 -1.61 -6.32 6.40
N LEU A 150 -0.73 -5.69 5.61
CA LEU A 150 -0.66 -4.23 5.47
C LEU A 150 -1.78 -3.63 4.59
N GLY A 151 -2.54 -4.45 3.87
CA GLY A 151 -3.62 -3.99 3.00
C GLY A 151 -4.97 -3.81 3.71
N TRP A 152 -5.08 -4.26 4.95
CA TRP A 152 -6.28 -4.10 5.79
C TRP A 152 -6.11 -2.89 6.68
N VAL A 153 -7.23 -2.36 7.20
CA VAL A 153 -7.26 -1.14 8.02
C VAL A 153 -6.25 -1.14 9.17
N ILE A 154 -6.05 -2.31 9.82
CA ILE A 154 -5.10 -2.45 10.93
C ILE A 154 -3.65 -2.28 10.45
N GLY A 155 -3.33 -2.68 9.23
CA GLY A 155 -1.97 -2.61 8.68
C GLY A 155 -1.33 -1.22 8.76
N PRO A 156 -1.90 -0.19 8.08
CA PRO A 156 -1.41 1.18 8.18
C PRO A 156 -1.47 1.74 9.60
N THR A 157 -2.52 1.42 10.35
CA THR A 157 -2.68 1.79 11.75
C THR A 157 -1.50 1.30 12.63
N LEU A 158 -0.98 0.09 12.41
CA LEU A 158 0.20 -0.41 13.12
C LEU A 158 1.47 0.41 12.83
N LEU A 159 1.68 0.82 11.58
CA LEU A 159 2.80 1.67 11.21
C LEU A 159 2.76 2.98 12.01
N TYR A 160 1.57 3.58 12.10
CA TYR A 160 1.36 4.82 12.82
C TYR A 160 1.51 4.65 14.34
N HIS A 161 0.95 3.57 14.92
CA HIS A 161 1.13 3.26 16.35
C HIS A 161 2.61 3.15 16.72
N CYS A 162 3.40 2.45 15.90
CA CYS A 162 4.79 2.22 16.24
C CYS A 162 5.64 3.46 15.99
N PHE A 163 5.66 3.96 14.76
CA PHE A 163 6.64 4.96 14.36
C PHE A 163 6.37 6.35 14.93
N LEU A 164 5.11 6.71 15.20
CA LEU A 164 4.80 8.01 15.80
C LEU A 164 4.92 7.99 17.33
N ASN A 165 4.81 6.82 17.98
CA ASN A 165 5.02 6.69 19.43
C ASN A 165 6.44 6.27 19.82
N GLY A 166 7.36 6.12 18.85
CA GLY A 166 8.74 5.72 19.12
C GLY A 166 8.94 4.24 19.46
N ALA A 167 7.99 3.39 19.05
CA ALA A 167 8.09 1.94 19.14
C ALA A 167 8.57 1.31 17.82
N THR A 168 8.93 0.04 17.88
CA THR A 168 9.39 -0.78 16.77
C THR A 168 8.26 -1.67 16.27
N LEU A 169 8.00 -1.67 14.96
CA LEU A 169 7.05 -2.59 14.34
C LEU A 169 7.74 -3.91 13.98
N ALA A 170 7.27 -5.01 14.54
CA ALA A 170 7.72 -6.36 14.21
C ALA A 170 6.89 -6.94 13.05
N LEU A 171 7.52 -7.06 11.87
CA LEU A 171 6.90 -7.61 10.66
C LEU A 171 7.25 -9.09 10.47
N TYR A 172 6.23 -9.94 10.41
CA TYR A 172 6.38 -11.36 10.11
C TYR A 172 5.82 -11.70 8.72
N HIS A 173 6.63 -12.40 7.91
CA HIS A 173 6.19 -12.94 6.63
C HIS A 173 5.83 -14.41 6.76
N GLY A 174 4.53 -14.71 6.80
CA GLY A 174 4.03 -16.08 6.84
C GLY A 174 2.67 -16.18 7.54
N SER A 175 2.21 -17.41 7.74
CA SER A 175 0.97 -17.66 8.49
C SER A 175 1.18 -17.48 10.00
N PRO A 176 0.29 -16.74 10.69
CA PRO A 176 0.37 -16.59 12.15
C PRO A 176 -0.03 -17.86 12.92
N GLN A 177 -0.59 -18.86 12.24
CA GLN A 177 -1.02 -20.12 12.87
C GLN A 177 0.13 -21.14 12.97
N GLY A 178 1.26 -20.88 12.31
CA GLY A 178 2.39 -21.81 12.26
C GLY A 178 3.35 -21.65 13.42
N ARG A 179 4.15 -22.70 13.68
CA ARG A 179 5.26 -22.66 14.65
C ARG A 179 6.26 -21.53 14.39
N GLY A 180 6.43 -21.14 13.12
CA GLY A 180 7.30 -20.01 12.73
C GLY A 180 6.89 -18.70 13.40
N PHE A 181 5.59 -18.41 13.47
CA PHE A 181 5.09 -17.21 14.14
C PHE A 181 5.30 -17.29 15.66
N GLY A 182 5.04 -18.46 16.26
CA GLY A 182 5.31 -18.66 17.69
C GLY A 182 6.78 -18.42 18.08
N LYS A 183 7.73 -18.78 17.22
CA LYS A 183 9.16 -18.47 17.42
C LYS A 183 9.48 -16.99 17.20
N PHE A 184 8.71 -16.30 16.37
CA PHE A 184 8.94 -14.89 16.03
C PHE A 184 8.52 -13.95 17.15
N VAL A 185 7.44 -14.27 17.88
CA VAL A 185 6.89 -13.45 18.97
C VAL A 185 7.45 -13.78 20.36
N GLN A 186 8.35 -14.77 20.45
CA GLN A 186 9.02 -15.18 21.70
C GLN A 186 10.26 -14.32 21.95
#